data_AF-A0A8J3HA56-F1
#
_entry.id   AF-A0A8J3HA56-F1
#
_cell.length_a   1.000
_cell.length_b   1.000
_cell.length_c   1.000
_cell.angle_alpha   90.00
_cell.angle_beta   90.00
_cell.angle_gamma   90.00
#
_symmetry.space_group_name_H-M   'P 1'
#
loop_
_entity.id
_entity.type
_entity.pdbx_description
1 polymer ?
#
loop_
_entity_poly.entity_id
_entity_poly.type
_entity_poly.pdbx_seq_one_letter_code
_entity_poly.pdbx_strand_id
1 'polypeptide(L)'
;MAGIPWLADVLRAAGVPVVEEGDWLNRKVTGSFDPIGVLWHHTASFSSASNPHPALNIVINGRTDLTGPLAQALVDYNGVFHIVSANRCNHAGASRGSGPIPAGDGNTLMIGWEIDYGGDQATDQAMTPAQYTNSLKATAAVLRKLGKDASYARGHRETSTTGKIDPSFIDLDVMRADVAALLNATPGWSSIVDNATAGRFTASANWATSTYSTARYGADYRYANPVSASDTAKYKFAIPAAGSYRVETWYPANSGYNSAAPYIMATSGGNQTVYVDQRSGGGAWRDLGTFTFSAGDFDAVMVSRWTSGTGYVIADAVRLTQV
;
A
#
# COMPACT_ATOMS: atom_id res chain seq x y z
N MET A 1 -24.59 2.17 -6.78
CA MET A 1 -23.70 3.35 -6.75
C MET A 1 -22.32 2.82 -6.37
N ALA A 2 -21.33 2.92 -7.25
CA ALA A 2 -20.03 2.29 -7.01
C ALA A 2 -19.26 3.17 -6.03
N GLY A 3 -18.97 2.65 -4.83
CA GLY A 3 -17.96 3.21 -3.95
C GLY A 3 -16.60 2.58 -4.25
N ILE A 4 -15.57 3.09 -3.58
CA ILE A 4 -14.19 2.58 -3.63
C ILE A 4 -13.73 2.13 -2.23
N PRO A 5 -14.43 1.21 -1.55
CA PRO A 5 -14.05 0.75 -0.21
C PRO A 5 -12.66 0.09 -0.17
N TRP A 6 -12.12 -0.27 -1.35
CA TRP A 6 -10.77 -0.82 -1.52
C TRP A 6 -9.65 0.24 -1.47
N LEU A 7 -9.96 1.54 -1.39
CA LEU A 7 -8.98 2.61 -1.57
C LEU A 7 -7.80 2.51 -0.59
N ALA A 8 -8.07 2.40 0.71
CA ALA A 8 -7.05 2.35 1.74
C ALA A 8 -6.08 1.17 1.54
N ASP A 9 -6.61 -0.01 1.22
CA ASP A 9 -5.80 -1.22 1.01
C ASP A 9 -4.95 -1.12 -0.25
N VAL A 10 -5.49 -0.56 -1.34
CA VAL A 10 -4.75 -0.33 -2.58
C VAL A 10 -3.58 0.64 -2.36
N LEU A 11 -3.80 1.71 -1.59
CA LEU A 11 -2.73 2.67 -1.27
C LEU A 11 -1.67 2.04 -0.36
N ARG A 12 -2.07 1.33 0.70
CA ARG A 12 -1.13 0.62 1.60
C ARG A 12 -0.28 -0.40 0.85
N ALA A 13 -0.89 -1.17 -0.06
CA ALA A 13 -0.17 -2.16 -0.88
C ALA A 13 0.87 -1.50 -1.80
N ALA A 14 0.67 -0.24 -2.18
CA ALA A 14 1.64 0.56 -2.94
C ALA A 14 2.71 1.24 -2.06
N GLY A 15 2.74 0.94 -0.76
CA GLY A 15 3.68 1.54 0.19
C GLY A 15 3.37 3.00 0.52
N VAL A 16 2.13 3.44 0.34
CA VAL A 16 1.67 4.77 0.75
C VAL A 16 1.23 4.73 2.22
N PRO A 17 1.72 5.63 3.09
CA PRO A 17 1.23 5.75 4.46
C PRO A 17 -0.21 6.29 4.46
N VAL A 18 -1.10 5.62 5.18
CA VAL A 18 -2.55 5.87 5.14
C VAL A 18 -3.13 6.03 6.54
N VAL A 19 -3.95 7.05 6.73
CA VAL A 19 -4.84 7.26 7.89
C VAL A 19 -6.29 7.24 7.40
N GLU A 20 -7.17 6.52 8.09
CA GLU A 20 -8.60 6.46 7.77
C GLU A 20 -9.39 7.43 8.65
N GLU A 21 -10.08 8.41 8.05
CA GLU A 21 -10.72 9.50 8.79
C GLU A 21 -12.17 9.20 9.15
N GLY A 22 -12.39 8.70 10.38
CA GLY A 22 -13.74 8.46 10.93
C GLY A 22 -14.59 7.59 10.00
N ASP A 23 -15.80 8.05 9.66
CA ASP A 23 -16.77 7.31 8.82
C ASP A 23 -16.49 7.38 7.31
N TRP A 24 -15.22 7.28 6.90
CA TRP A 24 -14.81 7.47 5.50
C TRP A 24 -15.48 6.49 4.53
N LEU A 25 -15.85 5.29 4.98
CA LEU A 25 -16.55 4.30 4.16
C LEU A 25 -17.95 4.77 3.74
N ASN A 26 -18.63 5.55 4.56
CA ASN A 26 -20.02 5.98 4.31
C ASN A 26 -20.14 7.47 3.96
N ARG A 27 -19.14 8.29 4.28
CA ARG A 27 -19.10 9.73 3.96
C ARG A 27 -19.24 9.94 2.45
N LYS A 28 -20.16 10.83 2.04
CA LYS A 28 -20.48 11.12 0.64
C LYS A 28 -21.31 12.39 0.46
N VAL A 29 -21.30 12.93 -0.75
CA VAL A 29 -22.34 13.84 -1.25
C VAL A 29 -23.30 13.13 -2.20
N THR A 30 -24.47 13.72 -2.44
CA THR A 30 -25.48 13.15 -3.34
C THR A 30 -25.01 13.19 -4.81
N GLY A 31 -25.29 12.12 -5.56
CA GLY A 31 -25.01 12.03 -6.99
C GLY A 31 -24.35 10.70 -7.36
N SER A 32 -24.12 10.48 -8.65
CA SER A 32 -23.43 9.29 -9.14
C SER A 32 -21.93 9.33 -8.84
N PHE A 33 -21.31 8.17 -8.76
CA PHE A 33 -19.87 8.03 -8.65
C PHE A 33 -19.46 6.78 -9.41
N ASP A 34 -18.62 6.97 -10.41
CA ASP A 34 -18.09 5.94 -11.30
C ASP A 34 -16.72 6.41 -11.83
N PRO A 35 -15.70 6.41 -10.95
CA PRO A 35 -14.44 7.04 -11.25
C PRO A 35 -13.66 6.27 -12.32
N ILE A 36 -13.19 7.00 -13.33
CA ILE A 36 -12.33 6.50 -14.40
C ILE A 36 -10.91 7.08 -14.33
N GLY A 37 -10.63 8.01 -13.41
CA GLY A 37 -9.35 8.68 -13.32
C GLY A 37 -9.08 9.30 -11.96
N VAL A 38 -7.96 10.01 -11.87
CA VAL A 38 -7.47 10.65 -10.65
C VAL A 38 -7.21 12.13 -10.92
N LEU A 39 -7.68 13.00 -10.04
CA LEU A 39 -7.53 14.45 -10.14
C LEU A 39 -6.68 14.98 -8.98
N TRP A 40 -5.61 15.69 -9.29
CA TRP A 40 -4.73 16.33 -8.33
C TRP A 40 -5.15 17.79 -8.12
N HIS A 41 -5.22 18.17 -6.85
CA HIS A 41 -5.50 19.51 -6.37
C HIS A 41 -4.38 19.98 -5.44
N HIS A 42 -4.36 21.28 -5.17
CA HIS A 42 -3.69 21.79 -3.98
C HIS A 42 -4.68 22.60 -3.14
N THR A 43 -4.51 22.56 -1.84
CA THR A 43 -5.45 23.14 -0.88
C THR A 43 -5.30 24.65 -0.72
N ALA A 44 -4.23 25.24 -1.27
CA ALA A 44 -3.76 26.60 -1.01
C ALA A 44 -3.53 26.90 0.49
N SER A 45 -3.36 25.87 1.31
CA SER A 45 -3.07 25.99 2.74
C SER A 45 -1.60 25.71 2.98
N PHE A 46 -0.91 26.61 3.70
CA PHE A 46 0.48 26.39 4.06
C PHE A 46 0.61 25.26 5.08
N SER A 47 1.24 24.16 4.68
CA SER A 47 1.50 23.02 5.55
C SER A 47 2.97 23.00 6.01
N SER A 48 3.23 22.37 7.15
CA SER A 48 4.58 22.23 7.70
C SER A 48 4.70 20.97 8.55
N ALA A 49 5.91 20.60 8.96
CA ALA A 49 6.08 19.46 9.87
C ALA A 49 5.33 19.64 11.21
N SER A 50 5.14 20.88 11.68
CA SER A 50 4.40 21.18 12.92
C SER A 50 2.89 21.33 12.72
N ASN A 51 2.43 21.52 11.48
CA ASN A 51 1.02 21.53 11.10
C ASN A 51 0.87 20.85 9.73
N PRO A 52 0.88 19.51 9.69
CA PRO A 52 1.06 18.79 8.43
C PRO A 52 -0.19 18.77 7.56
N HIS A 53 -1.39 18.90 8.13
CA HIS A 53 -2.65 18.77 7.41
C HIS A 53 -3.63 19.93 7.72
N PRO A 54 -3.24 21.21 7.48
CA PRO A 54 -4.05 22.38 7.81
C PRO A 54 -5.45 22.38 7.19
N ALA A 55 -5.63 21.78 6.00
CA ALA A 55 -6.91 21.78 5.30
C ALA A 55 -7.80 20.57 5.64
N LEU A 56 -7.33 19.60 6.45
CA LEU A 56 -8.04 18.34 6.67
C LEU A 56 -9.49 18.52 7.11
N ASN A 57 -9.75 19.42 8.07
CA ASN A 57 -11.10 19.67 8.54
C ASN A 57 -12.01 20.25 7.44
N ILE A 58 -11.46 21.10 6.56
CA ILE A 58 -12.18 21.67 5.42
C ILE A 58 -12.44 20.58 4.37
N VAL A 59 -11.47 19.69 4.10
CA VAL A 59 -11.68 18.60 3.14
C VAL A 59 -12.73 17.60 3.64
N ILE A 60 -12.79 17.32 4.95
CA ILE A 60 -13.79 16.43 5.54
C ILE A 60 -15.19 17.08 5.52
N ASN A 61 -15.31 18.28 6.08
CA ASN A 61 -16.61 18.89 6.39
C ASN A 61 -17.12 19.84 5.32
N GLY A 62 -16.24 20.28 4.43
CA GLY A 62 -16.51 21.34 3.47
C GLY A 62 -16.32 22.72 4.06
N ARG A 63 -16.89 23.68 3.36
CA ARG A 63 -16.88 25.12 3.64
C ARG A 63 -18.30 25.67 3.51
N THR A 64 -18.51 26.91 3.93
CA THR A 64 -19.85 27.51 4.00
C THR A 64 -20.57 27.54 2.64
N ASP A 65 -19.84 27.65 1.54
CA ASP A 65 -20.36 27.68 0.17
C ASP A 65 -20.31 26.31 -0.55
N LEU A 66 -19.70 25.28 0.06
CA LEU A 66 -19.55 23.96 -0.56
C LEU A 66 -19.51 22.83 0.48
N THR A 67 -20.56 22.02 0.51
CA THR A 67 -20.67 20.87 1.41
C THR A 67 -19.59 19.83 1.12
N GLY A 68 -18.93 19.35 2.17
CA GLY A 68 -17.97 18.26 2.08
C GLY A 68 -18.63 16.88 1.89
N PRO A 69 -17.84 15.83 1.65
CA PRO A 69 -16.38 15.85 1.54
C PRO A 69 -15.90 16.51 0.24
N LEU A 70 -14.74 17.20 0.30
CA LEU A 70 -14.15 17.92 -0.83
C LEU A 70 -13.05 17.15 -1.56
N ALA A 71 -12.76 15.92 -1.15
CA ALA A 71 -11.91 14.97 -1.88
C ALA A 71 -12.02 13.58 -1.25
N GLN A 72 -11.52 12.56 -1.96
CA GLN A 72 -11.46 11.21 -1.43
C GLN A 72 -10.28 11.04 -0.46
N ALA A 73 -9.17 11.76 -0.69
CA ALA A 73 -8.10 11.86 0.31
C ALA A 73 -7.43 13.24 0.31
N LEU A 74 -6.90 13.60 1.48
CA LEU A 74 -5.95 14.69 1.67
C LEU A 74 -4.54 14.13 1.85
N VAL A 75 -3.54 14.79 1.29
CA VAL A 75 -2.12 14.41 1.40
C VAL A 75 -1.39 15.44 2.26
N ASP A 76 -1.01 15.05 3.48
CA ASP A 76 -0.34 15.94 4.44
C ASP A 76 1.09 16.31 4.02
N TYR A 77 1.72 17.24 4.74
CA TYR A 77 3.10 17.68 4.52
C TYR A 77 4.13 16.54 4.43
N ASN A 78 3.91 15.45 5.17
CA ASN A 78 4.77 14.28 5.23
C ASN A 78 4.43 13.23 4.16
N GLY A 79 3.46 13.51 3.28
CA GLY A 79 3.00 12.57 2.25
C GLY A 79 2.08 11.47 2.78
N VAL A 80 1.47 11.63 3.96
CA VAL A 80 0.46 10.72 4.51
C VAL A 80 -0.90 10.99 3.86
N PHE A 81 -1.54 9.93 3.39
CA PHE A 81 -2.88 9.99 2.82
C PHE A 81 -3.94 9.82 3.91
N HIS A 82 -4.63 10.92 4.23
CA HIS A 82 -5.83 10.92 5.06
C HIS A 82 -7.05 10.60 4.19
N ILE A 83 -7.56 9.37 4.28
CA ILE A 83 -8.71 8.91 3.50
C ILE A 83 -9.98 9.48 4.09
N VAL A 84 -10.62 10.37 3.33
CA VAL A 84 -11.80 11.11 3.73
C VAL A 84 -13.08 10.43 3.25
N SER A 85 -13.07 9.77 2.09
CA SER A 85 -14.31 9.23 1.52
C SER A 85 -14.05 8.07 0.57
N ALA A 86 -14.82 6.99 0.71
CA ALA A 86 -14.93 5.91 -0.28
C ALA A 86 -15.95 6.24 -1.39
N ASN A 87 -16.55 7.43 -1.41
CA ASN A 87 -17.69 7.74 -2.26
C ASN A 87 -17.52 9.11 -2.95
N ARG A 88 -18.58 9.59 -3.61
CA ARG A 88 -18.64 10.89 -4.27
C ARG A 88 -18.23 12.03 -3.33
N CYS A 89 -17.39 12.93 -3.85
CA CYS A 89 -16.93 14.17 -3.19
C CYS A 89 -17.16 15.38 -4.10
N ASN A 90 -17.23 16.58 -3.54
CA ASN A 90 -17.37 17.85 -4.26
C ASN A 90 -16.00 18.51 -4.51
N HIS A 91 -15.24 18.02 -5.49
CA HIS A 91 -13.84 18.42 -5.69
C HIS A 91 -13.56 19.02 -7.08
N ALA A 92 -14.08 18.41 -8.15
CA ALA A 92 -13.82 18.80 -9.54
C ALA A 92 -14.89 19.73 -10.14
N GLY A 93 -16.16 19.52 -9.75
CA GLY A 93 -17.30 20.21 -10.37
C GLY A 93 -17.48 19.87 -11.85
N ALA A 94 -18.00 20.82 -12.63
CA ALA A 94 -18.17 20.66 -14.08
C ALA A 94 -16.82 20.72 -14.80
N SER A 95 -16.48 19.65 -15.50
CA SER A 95 -15.21 19.49 -16.20
C SER A 95 -15.35 19.62 -17.72
N ARG A 96 -14.39 20.29 -18.36
CA ARG A 96 -14.14 20.17 -19.79
C ARG A 96 -13.39 18.87 -20.08
N GLY A 97 -13.41 18.43 -21.34
CA GLY A 97 -12.65 17.25 -21.76
C GLY A 97 -11.13 17.47 -21.63
N SER A 98 -10.40 16.44 -21.21
CA SER A 98 -8.95 16.49 -21.07
C SER A 98 -8.33 15.09 -21.27
N GLY A 99 -7.64 14.88 -22.40
CA GLY A 99 -7.26 13.55 -22.88
C GLY A 99 -8.45 12.57 -22.87
N PRO A 100 -8.40 11.41 -22.18
CA PRO A 100 -9.49 10.45 -22.18
C PRO A 100 -10.58 10.77 -21.15
N ILE A 101 -10.43 11.82 -20.32
CA ILE A 101 -11.50 12.28 -19.43
C ILE A 101 -12.50 13.08 -20.27
N PRO A 102 -13.77 12.64 -20.40
CA PRO A 102 -14.78 13.37 -21.16
C PRO A 102 -15.22 14.63 -20.40
N ALA A 103 -15.80 15.59 -21.13
CA ALA A 103 -16.51 16.69 -20.49
C ALA A 103 -17.73 16.17 -19.72
N GLY A 104 -18.10 16.83 -18.62
CA GLY A 104 -19.25 16.45 -17.81
C GLY A 104 -19.04 16.70 -16.33
N ASP A 105 -19.59 15.82 -15.50
CA ASP A 105 -19.50 15.91 -14.04
C ASP A 105 -18.21 15.26 -13.54
N GLY A 106 -17.20 16.08 -13.26
CA GLY A 106 -15.89 15.62 -12.78
C GLY A 106 -15.96 14.89 -11.43
N ASN A 107 -16.92 15.26 -10.57
CA ASN A 107 -17.14 14.58 -9.28
C ASN A 107 -17.65 13.15 -9.45
N THR A 108 -18.26 12.83 -10.60
CA THR A 108 -18.63 11.45 -10.95
C THR A 108 -17.41 10.68 -11.44
N LEU A 109 -16.58 11.34 -12.25
CA LEU A 109 -15.58 10.70 -13.11
C LEU A 109 -14.22 10.49 -12.46
N MET A 110 -13.91 11.15 -11.34
CA MET A 110 -12.54 11.19 -10.83
C MET A 110 -12.48 10.99 -9.30
N ILE A 111 -11.36 10.41 -8.86
CA ILE A 111 -10.94 10.37 -7.46
C ILE A 111 -10.02 11.57 -7.22
N GLY A 112 -10.33 12.40 -6.25
CA GLY A 112 -9.60 13.63 -5.92
C GLY A 112 -8.57 13.44 -4.81
N TRP A 113 -7.36 13.95 -5.06
CA TRP A 113 -6.31 14.19 -4.06
C TRP A 113 -6.20 15.68 -3.77
N GLU A 114 -6.47 16.07 -2.53
CA GLU A 114 -6.18 17.42 -2.02
C GLU A 114 -4.81 17.41 -1.36
N ILE A 115 -3.79 17.97 -2.03
CA ILE A 115 -2.42 17.96 -1.52
C ILE A 115 -2.18 19.24 -0.72
N ASP A 116 -1.80 19.10 0.54
CA ASP A 116 -1.71 20.23 1.47
C ASP A 116 -0.43 21.04 1.25
N TYR A 117 -0.51 22.06 0.40
CA TYR A 117 0.56 23.04 0.21
C TYR A 117 -0.01 24.36 -0.31
N GLY A 118 0.67 25.46 0.00
CA GLY A 118 0.13 26.80 -0.20
C GLY A 118 0.07 27.30 -1.65
N GLY A 119 0.80 26.67 -2.57
CA GLY A 119 0.82 27.08 -3.97
C GLY A 119 1.20 28.55 -4.16
N ASP A 120 0.78 29.12 -5.29
CA ASP A 120 1.01 30.52 -5.67
C ASP A 120 0.02 31.49 -5.00
N GLN A 121 -1.08 30.98 -4.44
CA GLN A 121 -2.13 31.82 -3.85
C GLN A 121 -1.90 32.20 -2.39
N ALA A 122 -1.06 31.45 -1.65
CA ALA A 122 -0.83 31.72 -0.23
C ALA A 122 0.63 31.93 0.17
N THR A 123 1.63 31.25 -0.43
CA THR A 123 2.98 31.22 0.18
C THR A 123 4.16 30.84 -0.74
N ASP A 124 4.04 30.83 -2.07
CA ASP A 124 5.07 30.29 -2.99
C ASP A 124 5.63 28.93 -2.51
N GLN A 125 4.77 28.12 -1.91
CA GLN A 125 5.15 26.82 -1.37
C GLN A 125 4.95 25.78 -2.46
N ALA A 126 5.98 24.98 -2.74
CA ALA A 126 5.87 23.79 -3.58
C ALA A 126 5.57 22.55 -2.72
N MET A 127 5.11 21.47 -3.37
CA MET A 127 4.96 20.16 -2.70
C MET A 127 6.30 19.71 -2.10
N THR A 128 6.24 19.02 -0.97
CA THR A 128 7.41 18.28 -0.47
C THR A 128 7.71 17.07 -1.37
N PRO A 129 8.96 16.56 -1.37
CA PRO A 129 9.28 15.32 -2.08
C PRO A 129 8.41 14.13 -1.64
N ALA A 130 8.02 14.08 -0.36
CA ALA A 130 7.17 13.02 0.18
C ALA A 130 5.75 13.10 -0.36
N GLN A 131 5.17 14.30 -0.41
CA GLN A 131 3.86 14.56 -1.03
C GLN A 131 3.84 14.12 -2.49
N TYR A 132 4.82 14.56 -3.28
CA TYR A 132 4.90 14.20 -4.70
C TYR A 132 5.06 12.69 -4.89
N THR A 133 6.04 12.08 -4.22
CA THR A 133 6.35 10.65 -4.35
C THR A 133 5.16 9.77 -3.97
N ASN A 134 4.51 10.04 -2.84
CA ASN A 134 3.39 9.22 -2.39
C ASN A 134 2.14 9.45 -3.22
N SER A 135 1.93 10.67 -3.75
CA SER A 135 0.84 10.95 -4.67
C SER A 135 1.01 10.24 -6.02
N LEU A 136 2.24 10.14 -6.53
CA LEU A 136 2.54 9.32 -7.71
C LEU A 136 2.23 7.84 -7.48
N LYS A 137 2.71 7.26 -6.37
CA LYS A 137 2.45 5.86 -5.99
C LYS A 137 0.95 5.58 -5.85
N ALA A 138 0.24 6.46 -5.14
CA ALA A 138 -1.20 6.35 -4.94
C ALA A 138 -1.96 6.39 -6.28
N THR A 139 -1.59 7.34 -7.15
CA THR A 139 -2.19 7.51 -8.47
C THR A 139 -1.95 6.28 -9.34
N ALA A 140 -0.71 5.77 -9.42
CA ALA A 140 -0.41 4.55 -10.18
C ALA A 140 -1.16 3.33 -9.64
N ALA A 141 -1.28 3.18 -8.32
CA ALA A 141 -2.02 2.09 -7.69
C ALA A 141 -3.52 2.11 -8.03
N VAL A 142 -4.13 3.29 -7.94
CA VAL A 142 -5.55 3.50 -8.29
C VAL A 142 -5.78 3.27 -9.78
N LEU A 143 -4.96 3.84 -10.67
CA LEU A 143 -5.13 3.65 -12.11
C LEU A 143 -4.95 2.18 -12.52
N ARG A 144 -4.00 1.46 -11.91
CA ARG A 144 -3.87 0.01 -12.08
C ARG A 144 -5.13 -0.73 -11.64
N LYS A 145 -5.73 -0.36 -10.50
CA LYS A 145 -6.99 -0.94 -10.01
C LYS A 145 -8.17 -0.66 -10.96
N LEU A 146 -8.19 0.50 -11.61
CA LEU A 146 -9.21 0.90 -12.59
C LEU A 146 -8.95 0.36 -14.00
N GLY A 147 -7.81 -0.30 -14.26
CA GLY A 147 -7.42 -0.76 -15.59
C GLY A 147 -7.13 0.40 -16.56
N LYS A 148 -6.55 1.50 -16.06
CA LYS A 148 -6.27 2.73 -16.79
C LYS A 148 -4.77 3.02 -16.83
N ASP A 149 -4.34 3.72 -17.87
CA ASP A 149 -2.96 4.21 -17.99
C ASP A 149 -2.80 5.61 -17.38
N ALA A 150 -1.56 6.12 -17.36
CA ALA A 150 -1.23 7.42 -16.79
C ALA A 150 -1.96 8.60 -17.46
N SER A 151 -2.48 8.43 -18.68
CA SER A 151 -3.26 9.46 -19.35
C SER A 151 -4.62 9.70 -18.69
N TYR A 152 -5.00 8.97 -17.63
CA TYR A 152 -6.18 9.26 -16.80
C TYR A 152 -5.86 10.02 -15.49
N ALA A 153 -4.61 10.44 -15.28
CA ALA A 153 -4.22 11.36 -14.21
C ALA A 153 -4.23 12.81 -14.68
N ARG A 154 -4.94 13.70 -13.97
CA ARG A 154 -5.08 15.11 -14.32
C ARG A 154 -4.78 16.04 -13.17
N GLY A 155 -4.34 17.26 -13.50
CA GLY A 155 -4.47 18.40 -12.59
C GLY A 155 -5.81 19.11 -12.80
N HIS A 156 -6.38 19.69 -11.75
CA HIS A 156 -7.66 20.40 -11.83
C HIS A 156 -7.70 21.47 -12.92
N ARG A 157 -6.61 22.21 -13.12
CA ARG A 157 -6.44 23.23 -14.17
C ARG A 157 -6.62 22.70 -15.59
N GLU A 158 -6.38 21.41 -15.82
CA GLU A 158 -6.54 20.78 -17.12
C GLU A 158 -8.00 20.45 -17.46
N THR A 159 -8.83 20.24 -16.43
CA THR A 159 -10.24 19.84 -16.55
C THR A 159 -11.21 20.97 -16.19
N SER A 160 -10.74 22.05 -15.58
CA SER A 160 -11.61 23.13 -15.10
C SER A 160 -12.34 23.88 -16.22
N THR A 161 -13.62 24.18 -16.02
CA THR A 161 -14.41 25.07 -16.89
C THR A 161 -14.38 26.53 -16.44
N THR A 162 -13.93 26.79 -15.20
CA THR A 162 -13.99 28.12 -14.55
C THR A 162 -12.62 28.76 -14.34
N GLY A 163 -11.59 28.31 -15.06
CA GLY A 163 -10.23 28.85 -14.94
C GLY A 163 -9.48 28.54 -13.64
N LYS A 164 -9.79 27.44 -12.94
CA LYS A 164 -8.97 26.93 -11.83
C LYS A 164 -7.53 26.73 -12.27
N ILE A 165 -6.59 27.02 -11.38
CA ILE A 165 -5.15 27.03 -11.66
C ILE A 165 -4.40 25.90 -10.95
N ASP A 166 -5.03 25.23 -9.97
CA ASP A 166 -4.43 24.15 -9.21
C ASP A 166 -4.23 22.88 -10.04
N PRO A 167 -3.22 22.04 -9.74
CA PRO A 167 -2.13 22.25 -8.78
C PRO A 167 -1.05 23.19 -9.31
N SER A 168 -0.47 24.04 -8.46
CA SER A 168 0.62 24.98 -8.81
C SER A 168 2.01 24.34 -8.65
N PHE A 169 3.04 24.89 -9.29
CA PHE A 169 4.45 24.44 -9.23
C PHE A 169 4.72 22.99 -9.65
N ILE A 170 3.95 22.48 -10.61
CA ILE A 170 4.08 21.13 -11.15
C ILE A 170 3.92 21.17 -12.67
N ASP A 171 4.75 20.38 -13.35
CA ASP A 171 4.55 20.01 -14.74
C ASP A 171 3.71 18.73 -14.79
N LEU A 172 2.52 18.82 -15.39
CA LEU A 172 1.57 17.71 -15.41
C LEU A 172 1.91 16.65 -16.46
N ASP A 173 2.70 16.98 -17.48
CA ASP A 173 3.22 16.00 -18.42
C ASP A 173 4.34 15.18 -17.77
N VAL A 174 5.22 15.82 -16.99
CA VAL A 174 6.22 15.12 -16.17
C VAL A 174 5.53 14.24 -15.12
N MET A 175 4.52 14.76 -14.41
CA MET A 175 3.74 13.96 -13.47
C MET A 175 3.15 12.70 -14.12
N ARG A 176 2.57 12.83 -15.31
CA ARG A 176 2.04 11.68 -16.06
C ARG A 176 3.15 10.72 -16.50
N ALA A 177 4.31 11.22 -16.91
CA ALA A 177 5.47 10.38 -17.24
C ALA A 177 5.95 9.57 -16.03
N ASP A 178 6.00 10.20 -14.85
CA ASP A 178 6.39 9.54 -13.59
C ASP A 178 5.35 8.49 -13.17
N VAL A 179 4.05 8.79 -13.29
CA VAL A 179 2.96 7.82 -13.07
C VAL A 179 3.08 6.66 -14.06
N ALA A 180 3.36 6.93 -15.34
CA ALA A 180 3.55 5.90 -16.35
C ALA A 180 4.75 5.01 -16.02
N ALA A 181 5.85 5.59 -15.52
CA ALA A 181 7.00 4.83 -15.06
C ALA A 181 6.63 3.88 -13.91
N LEU A 182 5.81 4.30 -12.95
CA LEU A 182 5.33 3.43 -11.86
C LEU A 182 4.29 2.39 -12.31
N LEU A 183 3.50 2.69 -13.34
CA LEU A 183 2.56 1.74 -13.93
C LEU A 183 3.29 0.65 -14.71
N ASN A 184 4.27 1.06 -15.50
CA ASN A 184 5.10 0.22 -16.38
C ASN A 184 6.28 -0.42 -15.66
N ALA A 185 6.58 0.01 -14.43
CA ALA A 185 7.48 -0.72 -13.55
C ALA A 185 6.90 -2.12 -13.41
N THR A 186 7.54 -3.08 -14.08
CA THR A 186 7.26 -4.50 -13.87
C THR A 186 7.32 -4.70 -12.37
N PRO A 187 6.26 -5.26 -11.72
CA PRO A 187 6.38 -5.65 -10.34
C PRO A 187 7.67 -6.45 -10.24
N GLY A 188 8.59 -5.98 -9.39
CA GLY A 188 9.82 -6.70 -9.14
C GLY A 188 9.47 -8.17 -8.89
N TRP A 189 10.32 -9.09 -9.35
CA TRP A 189 10.04 -10.52 -9.25
C TRP A 189 9.45 -10.85 -7.88
N SER A 190 8.34 -11.59 -7.86
CA SER A 190 7.76 -12.05 -6.61
C SER A 190 7.44 -13.54 -6.71
N SER A 191 7.69 -14.23 -5.61
CA SER A 191 7.40 -15.65 -5.47
C SER A 191 6.91 -15.94 -4.08
N ILE A 192 5.99 -16.89 -3.98
CA ILE A 192 5.43 -17.39 -2.73
C ILE A 192 5.84 -18.87 -2.63
N VAL A 193 6.35 -19.25 -1.46
CA VAL A 193 6.57 -20.65 -1.09
C VAL A 193 5.71 -20.94 0.13
N ASP A 194 4.65 -21.69 -0.10
CA ASP A 194 3.80 -22.34 0.90
C ASP A 194 4.40 -23.70 1.34
N ASN A 195 4.02 -24.21 2.51
CA ASN A 195 4.52 -25.48 3.03
C ASN A 195 4.14 -26.73 2.21
N ALA A 196 3.18 -26.61 1.30
CA ALA A 196 2.83 -27.64 0.32
C ALA A 196 3.45 -27.38 -1.07
N THR A 197 4.27 -26.33 -1.25
CA THR A 197 4.90 -26.02 -2.54
C THR A 197 5.95 -27.08 -2.89
N ALA A 198 5.62 -27.92 -3.87
CA ALA A 198 6.42 -29.07 -4.25
C ALA A 198 7.88 -28.69 -4.59
N GLY A 199 8.83 -29.34 -3.93
CA GLY A 199 10.27 -29.12 -4.12
C GLY A 199 10.79 -27.76 -3.64
N ARG A 200 9.93 -26.93 -3.02
CA ARG A 200 10.29 -25.60 -2.52
C ARG A 200 10.23 -25.47 -1.01
N PHE A 201 9.50 -26.35 -0.33
CA PHE A 201 9.48 -26.41 1.13
C PHE A 201 10.08 -27.71 1.64
N THR A 202 10.89 -27.63 2.71
CA THR A 202 11.44 -28.82 3.39
C THR A 202 11.42 -28.61 4.90
N ALA A 203 10.97 -29.61 5.66
CA ALA A 203 11.05 -29.64 7.12
C ALA A 203 11.32 -31.08 7.59
N SER A 204 11.89 -31.23 8.79
CA SER A 204 12.13 -32.55 9.38
C SER A 204 10.80 -33.24 9.77
N ALA A 205 10.87 -34.53 10.10
CA ALA A 205 9.71 -35.28 10.60
C ALA A 205 9.16 -34.75 11.94
N ASN A 206 9.89 -33.86 12.62
CA ASN A 206 9.44 -33.23 13.86
C ASN A 206 8.45 -32.09 13.64
N TRP A 207 8.22 -31.69 12.38
CA TRP A 207 7.23 -30.70 11.98
C TRP A 207 5.95 -31.40 11.51
N ALA A 208 4.98 -31.50 12.41
CA ALA A 208 3.67 -32.07 12.13
C ALA A 208 2.83 -31.13 11.24
N THR A 209 1.82 -31.67 10.58
CA THR A 209 0.89 -30.91 9.71
C THR A 209 -0.43 -30.67 10.43
N SER A 210 -1.00 -29.47 10.29
CA SER A 210 -2.31 -29.12 10.84
C SER A 210 -3.17 -28.37 9.83
N THR A 211 -4.48 -28.59 9.93
CA THR A 211 -5.52 -27.86 9.18
C THR A 211 -6.45 -27.06 10.11
N TYR A 212 -6.12 -26.99 11.41
CA TYR A 212 -7.02 -26.48 12.44
C TYR A 212 -7.47 -25.04 12.21
N SER A 213 -6.52 -24.12 11.97
CA SER A 213 -6.85 -22.72 11.76
C SER A 213 -7.25 -22.43 10.33
N THR A 214 -8.38 -21.75 10.13
CA THR A 214 -8.82 -21.25 8.80
C THR A 214 -8.03 -20.02 8.34
N ALA A 215 -7.23 -19.41 9.22
CA ALA A 215 -6.35 -18.29 8.88
C ALA A 215 -4.99 -18.73 8.29
N ARG A 216 -4.84 -20.00 7.93
CA ARG A 216 -3.66 -20.55 7.23
C ARG A 216 -3.62 -20.10 5.77
N TYR A 217 -2.43 -20.06 5.18
CA TYR A 217 -2.29 -20.01 3.73
C TYR A 217 -2.44 -21.44 3.19
N GLY A 218 -2.97 -21.58 1.97
CA GLY A 218 -3.12 -22.91 1.36
C GLY A 218 -4.00 -23.89 2.13
N ALA A 219 -3.67 -25.18 2.02
CA ALA A 219 -4.50 -26.28 2.49
C ALA A 219 -4.25 -26.65 3.96
N ASP A 220 -3.00 -26.52 4.43
CA ASP A 220 -2.52 -26.92 5.75
C ASP A 220 -1.25 -26.11 6.11
N TYR A 221 -0.75 -26.25 7.33
CA TYR A 221 0.51 -25.63 7.76
C TYR A 221 1.32 -26.59 8.63
N ARG A 222 2.62 -26.29 8.83
CA ARG A 222 3.50 -27.05 9.71
C ARG A 222 3.59 -26.44 11.10
N TYR A 223 3.71 -27.29 12.11
CA TYR A 223 3.93 -26.88 13.49
C TYR A 223 4.89 -27.81 14.23
N ALA A 224 5.63 -27.25 15.18
CA ALA A 224 6.54 -28.01 16.02
C ALA A 224 6.64 -27.42 17.43
N ASN A 225 6.93 -28.26 18.42
CA ASN A 225 7.30 -27.78 19.76
C ASN A 225 8.66 -27.05 19.70
N PRO A 226 8.90 -26.00 20.51
CA PRO A 226 10.21 -25.39 20.60
C PRO A 226 11.23 -26.38 21.21
N VAL A 227 12.50 -26.27 20.84
CA VAL A 227 13.60 -27.08 21.41
C VAL A 227 14.93 -26.35 21.28
N SER A 228 15.88 -26.63 22.16
CA SER A 228 17.26 -26.12 22.05
C SER A 228 18.09 -26.87 21.01
N ALA A 229 17.60 -26.98 19.77
CA ALA A 229 18.30 -27.60 18.65
C ALA A 229 17.98 -26.87 17.34
N SER A 230 18.97 -26.78 16.45
CA SER A 230 18.83 -26.16 15.13
C SER A 230 18.07 -27.10 14.17
N ASP A 231 16.74 -27.08 14.26
CA ASP A 231 15.82 -27.80 13.38
C ASP A 231 14.90 -26.76 12.71
N THR A 232 14.91 -26.73 11.37
CA THR A 232 14.29 -25.66 10.59
C THR A 232 13.29 -26.18 9.57
N ALA A 233 12.19 -25.45 9.40
CA ALA A 233 11.38 -25.46 8.20
C ALA A 233 11.97 -24.46 7.21
N LYS A 234 12.25 -24.89 5.98
CA LYS A 234 13.03 -24.14 4.99
C LYS A 234 12.19 -23.84 3.75
N TYR A 235 12.30 -22.61 3.27
CA TYR A 235 11.64 -22.08 2.09
C TYR A 235 12.70 -21.78 1.02
N LYS A 236 12.67 -22.55 -0.05
CA LYS A 236 13.61 -22.50 -1.17
C LYS A 236 13.06 -21.64 -2.31
N PHE A 237 13.84 -20.65 -2.74
CA PHE A 237 13.43 -19.71 -3.77
C PHE A 237 14.42 -19.71 -4.94
N ALA A 238 13.88 -19.59 -6.17
CA ALA A 238 14.64 -19.34 -7.38
C ALA A 238 14.72 -17.83 -7.62
N ILE A 239 15.67 -17.18 -6.96
CA ILE A 239 15.88 -15.73 -7.00
C ILE A 239 16.58 -15.37 -8.33
N PRO A 240 15.94 -14.56 -9.20
CA PRO A 240 16.40 -14.37 -10.58
C PRO A 240 17.64 -13.47 -10.71
N ALA A 241 17.84 -12.56 -9.76
CA ALA A 241 18.95 -11.61 -9.76
C ALA A 241 19.41 -11.30 -8.33
N ALA A 242 20.68 -11.00 -8.13
CA ALA A 242 21.14 -10.49 -6.85
C ALA A 242 20.51 -9.11 -6.62
N GLY A 243 20.07 -8.82 -5.40
CA GLY A 243 19.40 -7.56 -5.10
C GLY A 243 18.64 -7.57 -3.78
N SER A 244 17.92 -6.48 -3.54
CA SER A 244 17.08 -6.31 -2.35
C SER A 244 15.70 -6.91 -2.59
N TYR A 245 15.23 -7.68 -1.61
CA TYR A 245 13.90 -8.27 -1.63
C TYR A 245 13.22 -8.04 -0.29
N ARG A 246 11.97 -7.58 -0.32
CA ARG A 246 11.08 -7.60 0.85
C ARG A 246 10.72 -9.05 1.16
N VAL A 247 10.83 -9.43 2.42
CA VAL A 247 10.45 -10.76 2.92
C VAL A 247 9.20 -10.62 3.76
N GLU A 248 8.15 -11.34 3.39
CA GLU A 248 6.89 -11.36 4.13
C GLU A 248 6.58 -12.80 4.54
N THR A 249 5.98 -12.99 5.71
CA THR A 249 5.53 -14.30 6.20
C THR A 249 4.02 -14.31 6.41
N TRP A 250 3.41 -15.45 6.18
CA TRP A 250 2.04 -15.76 6.57
C TRP A 250 2.08 -16.87 7.62
N TYR A 251 1.21 -16.77 8.62
CA TYR A 251 0.93 -17.84 9.57
C TYR A 251 -0.47 -17.68 10.15
N PRO A 252 -1.15 -18.77 10.57
CA PRO A 252 -2.30 -18.65 11.45
C PRO A 252 -1.86 -18.16 12.83
N ALA A 253 -2.54 -17.16 13.39
CA ALA A 253 -2.28 -16.71 14.75
C ALA A 253 -3.13 -17.48 15.78
N ASN A 254 -2.54 -17.75 16.95
CA ASN A 254 -3.25 -18.29 18.11
C ASN A 254 -2.49 -17.90 19.39
N SER A 255 -3.21 -17.51 20.45
CA SER A 255 -2.59 -17.08 21.72
C SER A 255 -1.67 -18.13 22.36
N GLY A 256 -1.82 -19.41 22.03
CA GLY A 256 -0.96 -20.51 22.47
C GLY A 256 0.26 -20.81 21.58
N TYR A 257 0.49 -20.03 20.52
CA TYR A 257 1.68 -20.15 19.66
C TYR A 257 2.86 -19.36 20.21
N ASN A 258 4.02 -19.55 19.58
CA ASN A 258 5.27 -19.00 20.07
C ASN A 258 5.33 -17.48 19.95
N SER A 259 5.75 -16.80 21.02
CA SER A 259 5.87 -15.34 21.05
C SER A 259 7.14 -14.80 20.39
N ALA A 260 8.09 -15.67 20.04
CA ALA A 260 9.39 -15.28 19.48
C ALA A 260 9.92 -16.40 18.57
N ALA A 261 9.15 -16.75 17.53
CA ALA A 261 9.59 -17.69 16.51
C ALA A 261 10.71 -17.04 15.66
N PRO A 262 11.92 -17.62 15.58
CA PRO A 262 13.01 -17.09 14.78
C PRO A 262 12.83 -17.40 13.29
N TYR A 263 12.74 -16.35 12.49
CA TYR A 263 12.84 -16.38 11.02
C TYR A 263 14.24 -15.97 10.61
N ILE A 264 14.92 -16.81 9.83
CA ILE A 264 16.31 -16.64 9.43
C ILE A 264 16.34 -16.40 7.92
N MET A 265 16.90 -15.28 7.51
CA MET A 265 17.11 -14.92 6.11
C MET A 265 18.58 -15.20 5.76
N ALA A 266 18.81 -16.09 4.78
CA ALA A 266 20.14 -16.41 4.26
C ALA A 266 20.60 -15.34 3.26
N THR A 267 21.07 -14.20 3.78
CA THR A 267 21.45 -13.03 2.97
C THR A 267 22.86 -13.17 2.40
N SER A 268 23.20 -12.34 1.41
CA SER A 268 24.56 -12.28 0.85
C SER A 268 25.63 -11.85 1.87
N GLY A 269 25.24 -11.16 2.96
CA GLY A 269 26.11 -10.77 4.07
C GLY A 269 26.13 -11.74 5.25
N GLY A 270 25.53 -12.92 5.10
CA GLY A 270 25.35 -13.92 6.16
C GLY A 270 23.93 -13.95 6.72
N ASN A 271 23.67 -14.84 7.67
CA ASN A 271 22.32 -15.05 8.19
C ASN A 271 21.85 -13.87 9.05
N GLN A 272 20.65 -13.35 8.76
CA GLN A 272 19.95 -12.33 9.54
C GLN A 272 18.72 -12.96 10.20
N THR A 273 18.45 -12.67 11.47
CA THR A 273 17.32 -13.28 12.21
C THR A 273 16.31 -12.22 12.65
N VAL A 274 15.04 -12.48 12.40
CA VAL A 274 13.90 -11.68 12.87
C VAL A 274 13.03 -12.57 13.76
N TYR A 275 12.66 -12.07 14.94
CA TYR A 275 11.77 -12.79 15.86
C TYR A 275 10.32 -12.36 15.62
N VAL A 276 9.43 -13.35 15.50
CA VAL A 276 8.03 -13.16 15.15
C VAL A 276 7.15 -13.67 16.29
N ASP A 277 6.27 -12.79 16.80
CA ASP A 277 5.21 -13.17 17.72
C ASP A 277 4.04 -13.78 16.94
N GLN A 278 3.92 -15.11 16.96
CA GLN A 278 2.89 -15.84 16.23
C GLN A 278 1.55 -15.91 16.97
N ARG A 279 1.39 -15.17 18.08
CA ARG A 279 0.15 -15.12 18.85
C ARG A 279 -0.89 -14.16 18.27
N SER A 280 -0.46 -13.24 17.42
CA SER A 280 -1.30 -12.20 16.81
C SER A 280 -0.84 -11.90 15.38
N GLY A 281 -1.56 -11.06 14.64
CA GLY A 281 -1.13 -10.61 13.30
C GLY A 281 -1.12 -11.68 12.19
N GLY A 282 -1.64 -12.88 12.47
CA GLY A 282 -1.78 -13.97 11.50
C GLY A 282 -3.01 -13.84 10.60
N GLY A 283 -3.10 -14.67 9.57
CA GLY A 283 -4.14 -14.56 8.53
C GLY A 283 -3.94 -13.41 7.55
N ALA A 284 -2.74 -12.83 7.53
CA ALA A 284 -2.31 -11.78 6.62
C ALA A 284 -0.79 -11.88 6.38
N TRP A 285 -0.31 -11.24 5.31
CA TRP A 285 1.13 -11.09 5.07
C TRP A 285 1.74 -10.10 6.08
N ARG A 286 2.75 -10.55 6.81
CA ARG A 286 3.52 -9.74 7.76
C ARG A 286 4.92 -9.47 7.21
N ASP A 287 5.28 -8.20 7.09
CA ASP A 287 6.61 -7.77 6.66
C ASP A 287 7.67 -8.09 7.73
N LEU A 288 8.75 -8.76 7.30
CA LEU A 288 9.93 -9.05 8.12
C LEU A 288 11.08 -8.09 7.83
N GLY A 289 10.96 -7.26 6.79
CA GLY A 289 11.97 -6.31 6.34
C GLY A 289 12.45 -6.58 4.92
N THR A 290 13.43 -5.79 4.49
CA THR A 290 14.09 -5.92 3.19
C THR A 290 15.51 -6.44 3.38
N PHE A 291 15.87 -7.48 2.63
CA PHE A 291 17.15 -8.18 2.74
C PHE A 291 17.81 -8.36 1.37
N THR A 292 19.14 -8.37 1.34
CA THR A 292 19.89 -8.58 0.10
C THR A 292 20.17 -10.06 -0.11
N PHE A 293 19.69 -10.61 -1.22
CA PHE A 293 19.94 -11.99 -1.61
C PHE A 293 20.84 -12.06 -2.85
N SER A 294 21.61 -13.14 -2.95
CA SER A 294 22.27 -13.52 -4.20
C SER A 294 21.25 -14.10 -5.18
N ALA A 295 21.52 -14.01 -6.49
CA ALA A 295 20.78 -14.81 -7.47
C ALA A 295 21.06 -16.30 -7.24
N GLY A 296 20.06 -17.16 -7.47
CA GLY A 296 20.23 -18.60 -7.36
C GLY A 296 18.99 -19.34 -6.86
N ASP A 297 19.12 -20.66 -6.70
CA ASP A 297 18.05 -21.55 -6.25
C ASP A 297 18.42 -22.23 -4.93
N PHE A 298 18.09 -21.59 -3.80
CA PHE A 298 18.55 -21.99 -2.46
C PHE A 298 17.51 -21.72 -1.37
N ASP A 299 17.70 -22.35 -0.20
CA ASP A 299 16.89 -22.09 1.00
C ASP A 299 17.16 -20.64 1.44
N ALA A 300 16.27 -19.71 1.08
CA ALA A 300 16.48 -18.27 1.31
C ALA A 300 15.94 -17.83 2.67
N VAL A 301 14.87 -18.48 3.14
CA VAL A 301 14.22 -18.19 4.43
C VAL A 301 14.02 -19.49 5.19
N MET A 302 14.25 -19.47 6.50
CA MET A 302 13.95 -20.58 7.40
C MET A 302 13.19 -20.12 8.63
N VAL A 303 12.36 -21.00 9.19
CA VAL A 303 11.80 -20.85 10.54
C VAL A 303 12.41 -21.92 11.41
N SER A 304 13.06 -21.52 12.50
CA SER A 304 13.67 -22.45 13.45
C SER A 304 12.75 -22.68 14.65
N ARG A 305 12.73 -23.91 15.17
CA ARG A 305 12.12 -24.21 16.47
C ARG A 305 13.07 -23.95 17.65
N TRP A 306 14.24 -23.36 17.40
CA TRP A 306 15.19 -22.95 18.43
C TRP A 306 14.83 -21.59 19.05
N THR A 307 13.99 -21.64 20.07
CA THR A 307 13.55 -20.45 20.81
C THR A 307 13.33 -20.79 22.28
N SER A 308 13.48 -19.79 23.16
CA SER A 308 13.13 -19.90 24.58
C SER A 308 11.64 -19.66 24.85
N GLY A 309 10.89 -19.18 23.84
CA GLY A 309 9.44 -19.02 23.93
C GLY A 309 8.73 -20.36 24.08
N THR A 310 7.61 -20.35 24.82
CA THR A 310 6.70 -21.50 24.92
C THR A 310 5.69 -21.50 23.78
N GLY A 311 4.98 -22.60 23.57
CA GLY A 311 3.98 -22.72 22.51
C GLY A 311 4.56 -23.09 21.15
N TYR A 312 3.70 -23.62 20.26
CA TYR A 312 4.11 -24.14 18.96
C TYR A 312 4.72 -23.06 18.08
N VAL A 313 5.79 -23.42 17.37
CA VAL A 313 6.33 -22.63 16.25
C VAL A 313 5.63 -23.10 14.98
N ILE A 314 5.14 -22.15 14.19
CA ILE A 314 4.36 -22.37 12.97
C ILE A 314 5.18 -22.03 11.73
N ALA A 315 5.07 -22.84 10.69
CA ALA A 315 5.64 -22.61 9.37
C ALA A 315 4.55 -22.87 8.32
N ASP A 316 4.19 -21.84 7.56
CA ASP A 316 3.07 -21.84 6.63
C ASP A 316 3.55 -21.33 5.26
N ALA A 317 3.55 -20.01 5.02
CA ALA A 317 4.02 -19.46 3.74
C ALA A 317 4.96 -18.26 3.90
N VAL A 318 5.86 -18.10 2.93
CA VAL A 318 6.78 -16.97 2.81
C VAL A 318 6.68 -16.38 1.41
N ARG A 319 6.72 -15.05 1.31
CA ARG A 319 6.78 -14.30 0.06
C ARG A 319 8.06 -13.48 -0.03
N LEU A 320 8.71 -13.53 -1.18
CA LEU A 320 9.73 -12.59 -1.59
C LEU A 320 9.18 -11.67 -2.67
N THR A 321 9.51 -10.38 -2.60
CA THR A 321 9.21 -9.39 -3.64
C THR A 321 10.44 -8.53 -3.85
N GLN A 322 10.97 -8.50 -5.08
CA GLN A 322 12.09 -7.64 -5.45
C GLN A 322 11.70 -6.18 -5.28
N VAL A 323 12.61 -5.38 -4.71
CA VAL A 323 12.44 -3.95 -4.41
C VAL A 323 13.24 -3.12 -5.40
#